data_AF-A0A7G9QYQ7-F1
#
_entry.id   AF-A0A7G9QYQ7-F1
#
_cell.length_a   1.000
_cell.length_b   1.000
_cell.length_c   1.000
_cell.angle_alpha   90.00
_cell.angle_beta   90.00
_cell.angle_gamma   90.00
#
_symmetry.space_group_name_H-M   'P 1'
#
loop_
_entity.id
_entity.type
_entity.pdbx_description
1 polymer ?
#
loop_
_entity_poly.entity_id
_entity_poly.type
_entity_poly.pdbx_seq_one_letter_code
_entity_poly.pdbx_strand_id
1 'polypeptide(L)'
;MRIGRVMGLGERQLRDLEYAALLHDLGQISLLDPIPDGATVLAAPADQRDIAAEGGRIIRRAEILDDVARYVEGQTTPYRMVRELGEDVPMASRIIKCTNAFDDITGGSMDPVRVEAAMERIHLGLGYEYDPEVVDALAKVLEDVRVGRVEEQPVPG
;
A
#
# COMPACT_ATOMS: atom_id res chain seq x y z
N MET A 1 6.27 0.03 -6.30
CA MET A 1 7.65 0.49 -6.62
C MET A 1 7.75 1.91 -7.18
N ARG A 2 7.01 2.30 -8.23
CA ARG A 2 7.15 3.62 -8.88
C ARG A 2 6.92 4.80 -7.91
N ILE A 3 5.89 4.72 -7.07
CA ILE A 3 5.60 5.72 -6.02
C ILE A 3 6.80 5.87 -5.08
N GLY A 4 7.35 4.77 -4.57
CA GLY A 4 8.52 4.81 -3.69
C GLY A 4 9.72 5.53 -4.33
N ARG A 5 9.95 5.35 -5.65
CA ARG A 5 11.01 6.08 -6.38
C ARG A 5 10.71 7.58 -6.47
N VAL A 6 9.46 7.96 -6.77
CA VAL A 6 9.03 9.38 -6.78
C VAL A 6 9.26 10.03 -5.41
N MET A 7 9.04 9.27 -4.33
CA MET A 7 9.23 9.72 -2.95
C MET A 7 10.69 9.63 -2.46
N GLY A 8 11.63 9.22 -3.31
CA GLY A 8 13.05 9.20 -2.97
C GLY A 8 13.49 8.08 -2.01
N LEU A 9 12.73 6.98 -1.91
CA LEU A 9 13.16 5.82 -1.13
C LEU A 9 14.47 5.25 -1.68
N GLY A 10 15.39 4.87 -0.79
CA GLY A 10 16.64 4.23 -1.17
C GLY A 10 16.41 2.79 -1.67
N GLU A 11 17.38 2.23 -2.39
CA GLU A 11 17.28 0.91 -3.01
C GLU A 11 16.94 -0.24 -2.05
N ARG A 12 17.42 -0.19 -0.79
CA ARG A 12 17.02 -1.17 0.25
C ARG A 12 15.53 -1.03 0.59
N GLN A 13 15.09 0.18 0.92
CA GLN A 13 13.69 0.45 1.25
C GLN A 13 12.74 0.11 0.10
N LEU A 14 13.17 0.33 -1.14
CA LEU A 14 12.42 -0.08 -2.33
C LEU A 14 12.25 -1.60 -2.38
N ARG A 15 13.31 -2.38 -2.19
CA ARG A 15 13.20 -3.86 -2.13
C ARG A 15 12.29 -4.32 -1.00
N ASP A 16 12.43 -3.74 0.19
CA ASP A 16 11.58 -4.11 1.32
C ASP A 16 10.11 -3.71 1.08
N LEU A 17 9.86 -2.57 0.44
CA LEU A 17 8.52 -2.16 -0.01
C LEU A 17 7.95 -3.13 -1.05
N GLU A 18 8.76 -3.63 -1.98
CA GLU A 18 8.35 -4.64 -2.96
C GLU A 18 7.90 -5.93 -2.28
N TYR A 19 8.73 -6.45 -1.38
CA TYR A 19 8.35 -7.63 -0.58
C TYR A 19 7.11 -7.39 0.26
N ALA A 20 7.01 -6.22 0.91
CA ALA A 20 5.86 -5.89 1.73
C ALA A 20 4.58 -5.80 0.89
N ALA A 21 4.63 -5.21 -0.31
CA ALA A 21 3.50 -5.15 -1.22
C ALA A 21 3.07 -6.55 -1.68
N LEU A 22 4.00 -7.47 -1.93
CA LEU A 22 3.67 -8.86 -2.29
C LEU A 22 3.04 -9.65 -1.13
N LEU A 23 3.40 -9.32 0.10
CA LEU A 23 3.02 -10.07 1.31
C LEU A 23 1.94 -9.38 2.14
N HIS A 24 1.42 -8.24 1.70
CA HIS A 24 0.57 -7.37 2.52
C HIS A 24 -0.75 -8.05 2.95
N ASP A 25 -1.27 -8.95 2.12
CA ASP A 25 -2.47 -9.75 2.37
C ASP A 25 -2.20 -11.13 2.98
N LEU A 26 -0.94 -11.45 3.33
CA LEU A 26 -0.58 -12.77 3.84
C LEU A 26 -1.39 -13.17 5.08
N GLY A 27 -1.81 -12.21 5.90
CA GLY A 27 -2.61 -12.48 7.10
C GLY A 27 -4.01 -13.03 6.82
N GLN A 28 -4.53 -12.88 5.59
CA GLN A 28 -5.84 -13.39 5.22
C GLN A 28 -5.94 -14.93 5.34
N ILE A 29 -4.81 -15.64 5.33
CA ILE A 29 -4.77 -17.11 5.49
C ILE A 29 -5.35 -17.61 6.83
N SER A 30 -5.47 -16.71 7.80
CA SER A 30 -5.98 -17.02 9.13
C SER A 30 -7.47 -16.68 9.31
N LEU A 31 -8.11 -16.12 8.28
CA LEU A 31 -9.54 -15.83 8.30
C LEU A 31 -10.36 -17.11 8.14
N LEU A 32 -11.41 -17.24 8.96
CA LEU A 32 -12.36 -18.35 8.86
C LEU A 32 -13.27 -18.19 7.63
N ASP A 33 -13.70 -16.95 7.37
CA ASP A 33 -14.48 -16.56 6.19
C ASP A 33 -13.61 -15.67 5.29
N PRO A 34 -13.41 -16.02 4.00
CA PRO A 34 -12.59 -15.23 3.10
C PRO A 34 -13.25 -13.88 2.80
N ILE A 35 -12.44 -12.83 2.61
CA ILE A 35 -12.91 -11.53 2.15
C ILE A 35 -13.39 -11.66 0.69
N PRO A 36 -14.62 -11.22 0.34
CA PRO A 36 -15.11 -11.24 -1.03
C PRO A 36 -14.15 -10.51 -1.98
N ASP A 37 -13.78 -11.16 -3.07
CA ASP A 37 -12.84 -10.68 -4.09
C ASP A 37 -11.45 -10.28 -3.54
N GLY A 38 -11.13 -10.60 -2.27
CA GLY A 38 -9.89 -10.19 -1.60
C GLY A 38 -9.80 -8.69 -1.27
N ALA A 39 -10.86 -7.91 -1.53
CA ALA A 39 -10.85 -6.46 -1.41
C ALA A 39 -10.82 -6.00 0.05
N THR A 40 -9.62 -5.89 0.63
CA THR A 40 -9.42 -5.63 2.06
C THR A 40 -9.91 -4.25 2.49
N VAL A 41 -9.98 -3.28 1.59
CA VAL A 41 -10.52 -1.95 1.88
C VAL A 41 -11.98 -1.98 2.34
N LEU A 42 -12.74 -3.03 1.99
CA LEU A 42 -14.15 -3.20 2.36
C LEU A 42 -14.35 -3.97 3.67
N ALA A 43 -13.30 -4.59 4.21
CA ALA A 43 -13.37 -5.31 5.49
C ALA A 43 -13.55 -4.34 6.67
N ALA A 44 -14.05 -4.83 7.81
CA ALA A 44 -14.17 -4.00 8.99
C ALA A 44 -12.78 -3.53 9.46
N PRO A 45 -12.64 -2.31 10.02
CA PRO A 45 -11.33 -1.81 10.46
C PRO A 45 -10.63 -2.69 11.50
N ALA A 46 -11.37 -3.48 12.28
CA ALA A 46 -10.79 -4.47 13.19
C ALA A 46 -10.15 -5.63 12.40
N ASP A 47 -10.89 -6.21 11.45
CA ASP A 47 -10.41 -7.30 10.61
C ASP A 47 -9.17 -6.89 9.80
N GLN A 48 -9.16 -5.69 9.23
CA GLN A 48 -7.98 -5.16 8.53
C GLN A 48 -6.74 -5.15 9.44
N ARG A 49 -6.88 -4.71 10.69
CA ARG A 49 -5.77 -4.68 11.66
C ARG A 49 -5.33 -6.09 12.03
N ASP A 50 -6.26 -7.01 12.22
CA ASP A 50 -5.95 -8.39 12.56
C ASP A 50 -5.21 -9.10 11.41
N ILE A 51 -5.62 -8.86 10.16
CA ILE A 51 -4.94 -9.35 8.95
C ILE A 51 -3.52 -8.77 8.87
N ALA A 52 -3.36 -7.46 9.04
CA ALA A 52 -2.04 -6.82 9.00
C ALA A 52 -1.11 -7.36 10.11
N ALA A 53 -1.63 -7.52 11.34
CA ALA A 53 -0.89 -8.06 12.47
C ALA A 53 -0.48 -9.52 12.25
N GLU A 54 -1.39 -10.36 11.75
CA GLU A 54 -1.10 -11.76 11.45
C GLU A 54 -0.10 -11.89 10.29
N GLY A 55 -0.25 -11.08 9.24
CA GLY A 55 0.70 -10.99 8.13
C GLY A 55 2.12 -10.68 8.64
N GLY A 56 2.27 -9.64 9.44
CA GLY A 56 3.54 -9.30 10.09
C GLY A 56 4.11 -10.44 10.93
N ARG A 57 3.27 -11.07 11.77
CA ARG A 57 3.67 -12.21 12.60
C ARG A 57 4.18 -13.40 11.77
N ILE A 58 3.57 -13.67 10.62
CA ILE A 58 4.01 -14.73 9.71
C ILE A 58 5.35 -14.36 9.07
N ILE A 59 5.49 -13.12 8.57
CA ILE A 59 6.71 -12.63 7.91
C ILE A 59 7.91 -12.68 8.86
N ARG A 60 7.73 -12.34 10.15
CA ARG A 60 8.78 -12.41 11.18
C ARG A 60 9.35 -13.80 11.43
N ARG A 61 8.69 -14.86 10.96
CA ARG A 61 9.29 -16.21 11.00
C ARG A 61 10.47 -16.35 10.05
N ALA A 62 10.59 -15.48 9.06
CA ALA A 62 11.79 -15.33 8.26
C ALA A 62 12.71 -14.29 8.91
N GLU A 63 13.89 -14.73 9.37
CA GLU A 63 14.82 -13.94 10.19
C GLU A 63 15.38 -12.66 9.49
N ILE A 64 15.14 -12.46 8.20
CA ILE A 64 15.69 -11.35 7.40
C ILE A 64 14.64 -10.32 6.95
N LEU A 65 13.38 -10.44 7.40
CA LEU A 65 12.25 -9.65 6.88
C LEU A 65 11.60 -8.73 7.94
N ASP A 66 12.36 -8.26 8.93
CA ASP A 66 11.82 -7.44 10.02
C ASP A 66 11.19 -6.11 9.55
N ASP A 67 11.86 -5.40 8.63
CA ASP A 67 11.32 -4.15 8.07
C ASP A 67 10.07 -4.43 7.22
N VAL A 68 10.07 -5.52 6.45
CA VAL A 68 8.92 -5.97 5.66
C VAL A 68 7.72 -6.25 6.58
N ALA A 69 7.93 -6.97 7.68
CA ALA A 69 6.88 -7.24 8.65
C ALA A 69 6.34 -5.94 9.26
N ARG A 70 7.23 -5.01 9.64
CA ARG A 70 6.83 -3.69 10.15
C ARG A 70 6.00 -2.91 9.12
N TYR A 71 6.34 -3.00 7.84
CA TYR A 71 5.60 -2.31 6.78
C TYR A 71 4.18 -2.87 6.64
N VAL A 72 4.04 -4.19 6.66
CA VAL A 72 2.76 -4.90 6.59
C VAL A 72 1.89 -4.63 7.82
N GLU A 73 2.45 -4.62 9.02
CA GLU A 73 1.71 -4.29 10.26
C GLU A 73 1.17 -2.87 10.25
N GLY A 74 1.96 -1.90 9.76
CA GLY A 74 1.61 -0.49 9.74
C GLY A 74 0.60 -0.09 8.66
N GLN A 75 0.36 -0.93 7.64
CA GLN A 75 -0.36 -0.55 6.42
C GLN A 75 -1.82 -0.11 6.64
N THR A 76 -2.44 -0.52 7.74
CA THR A 76 -3.85 -0.19 8.01
C THR A 76 -4.01 1.10 8.79
N THR A 77 -2.91 1.66 9.31
CA THR A 77 -2.91 2.87 10.14
C THR A 77 -3.37 4.09 9.33
N PRO A 78 -4.44 4.79 9.75
CA PRO A 78 -4.87 6.02 9.10
C PRO A 78 -3.82 7.13 9.22
N TYR A 79 -3.61 7.91 8.15
CA TYR A 79 -2.63 9.00 8.14
C TYR A 79 -2.81 10.04 9.25
N ARG A 80 -4.05 10.27 9.70
CA ARG A 80 -4.32 11.16 10.84
C ARG A 80 -3.56 10.77 12.11
N MET A 81 -3.21 9.50 12.31
CA MET A 81 -2.46 9.06 13.49
C MET A 81 -1.02 9.57 13.44
N VAL A 82 -0.42 9.59 12.25
CA VAL A 82 0.87 10.24 11.99
C VAL A 82 0.76 11.75 12.22
N ARG A 83 -0.28 12.38 11.67
CA ARG A 83 -0.47 13.84 11.69
C ARG A 83 -0.85 14.41 13.05
N GLU A 84 -1.76 13.76 13.77
CA GLU A 84 -2.37 14.25 15.01
C GLU A 84 -1.64 13.74 16.25
N LEU A 85 -1.08 12.52 16.19
CA LEU A 85 -0.49 11.84 17.34
C LEU A 85 1.01 11.55 17.17
N GLY A 86 1.58 11.83 16.01
CA GLY A 86 3.02 11.61 15.75
C GLY A 86 3.40 10.13 15.70
N GLU A 87 2.48 9.23 15.35
CA GLU A 87 2.80 7.81 15.21
C GLU A 87 3.86 7.57 14.13
N ASP A 88 4.85 6.74 14.43
CA ASP A 88 5.94 6.39 13.52
C ASP A 88 5.52 5.29 12.53
N VAL A 89 4.64 5.67 11.59
CA VAL A 89 4.19 4.81 10.49
C VAL A 89 5.18 4.92 9.32
N PRO A 90 5.84 3.81 8.92
CA PRO A 90 6.79 3.82 7.81
C PRO A 90 6.17 4.37 6.52
N MET A 91 6.98 5.08 5.73
CA MET A 91 6.53 5.57 4.42
C MET A 91 6.05 4.41 3.53
N ALA A 92 6.72 3.26 3.60
CA ALA A 92 6.32 2.06 2.86
C ALA A 92 4.90 1.58 3.22
N SER A 93 4.52 1.59 4.51
CA SER A 93 3.16 1.27 4.95
C SER A 93 2.11 2.21 4.35
N ARG A 94 2.41 3.52 4.33
CA ARG A 94 1.52 4.54 3.77
C ARG A 94 1.35 4.38 2.25
N ILE A 95 2.43 4.01 1.56
CA ILE A 95 2.38 3.65 0.13
C ILE A 95 1.48 2.43 -0.09
N ILE A 96 1.71 1.35 0.65
CA ILE A 96 0.94 0.10 0.53
C ILE A 96 -0.56 0.36 0.74
N LYS A 97 -0.91 1.12 1.79
CA LYS A 97 -2.30 1.51 2.07
C LYS A 97 -2.97 2.18 0.88
N CYS A 98 -2.30 3.17 0.28
CA CYS A 98 -2.83 3.93 -0.84
C CYS A 98 -2.93 3.07 -2.10
N THR A 99 -1.92 2.24 -2.38
CA THR A 99 -1.92 1.37 -3.56
C THR A 99 -2.95 0.25 -3.45
N ASN A 100 -3.12 -0.35 -2.27
CA ASN A 100 -4.13 -1.37 -2.05
C ASN A 100 -5.54 -0.81 -2.29
N ALA A 101 -5.84 0.36 -1.74
CA ALA A 101 -7.12 1.02 -2.00
C ALA A 101 -7.34 1.31 -3.49
N PHE A 102 -6.30 1.74 -4.21
CA PHE A 102 -6.38 1.96 -5.66
C PHE A 102 -6.65 0.65 -6.41
N ASP A 103 -5.92 -0.42 -6.10
CA ASP A 103 -6.06 -1.72 -6.75
C ASP A 103 -7.43 -2.36 -6.46
N ASP A 104 -7.91 -2.26 -5.21
CA ASP A 104 -9.24 -2.74 -4.79
C ASP A 104 -10.37 -2.03 -5.55
N ILE A 105 -10.29 -0.70 -5.68
CA ILE A 105 -11.36 0.08 -6.34
C ILE A 105 -11.33 -0.11 -7.86
N THR A 106 -10.13 -0.19 -8.45
CA THR A 106 -10.00 -0.42 -9.89
C THR A 106 -10.28 -1.87 -10.29
N GLY A 107 -10.08 -2.81 -9.37
CA GLY A 107 -9.99 -4.24 -9.66
C GLY A 107 -8.79 -4.58 -10.55
N GLY A 108 -7.70 -3.83 -10.39
CA GLY A 108 -6.48 -3.93 -11.21
C GLY A 108 -6.62 -3.39 -12.65
N SER A 109 -7.77 -2.80 -13.01
CA SER A 109 -8.01 -2.27 -14.35
C SER A 109 -7.47 -0.84 -14.51
N MET A 110 -6.73 -0.59 -15.60
CA MET A 110 -6.27 0.74 -15.98
C MET A 110 -7.25 1.50 -16.89
N ASP A 111 -8.52 1.04 -16.95
CA ASP A 111 -9.59 1.76 -17.64
C ASP A 111 -9.73 3.19 -17.07
N PRO A 112 -9.77 4.24 -17.91
CA PRO A 112 -9.78 5.63 -17.44
C PRO A 112 -10.89 5.96 -16.45
N VAL A 113 -12.10 5.40 -16.64
CA VAL A 113 -13.25 5.66 -15.76
C VAL A 113 -13.04 5.03 -14.39
N ARG A 114 -12.48 3.81 -14.34
CA ARG A 114 -12.14 3.14 -13.08
C ARG A 114 -11.02 3.84 -12.34
N VAL A 115 -9.98 4.27 -13.05
CA VAL A 115 -8.86 5.03 -12.48
C VAL A 115 -9.34 6.37 -11.91
N GLU A 116 -10.21 7.08 -12.63
CA GLU A 116 -10.80 8.33 -12.15
C GLU A 116 -11.63 8.10 -10.87
N ALA A 117 -12.53 7.12 -10.88
CA ALA A 117 -13.33 6.77 -9.70
C ALA A 117 -12.47 6.37 -8.48
N ALA A 118 -11.38 5.63 -8.69
CA ALA A 118 -10.44 5.28 -7.63
C ALA A 118 -9.75 6.52 -7.05
N MET A 119 -9.25 7.42 -7.91
CA MET A 119 -8.63 8.65 -7.47
C MET A 119 -9.61 9.56 -6.73
N GLU A 120 -10.84 9.74 -7.22
CA GLU A 120 -11.89 10.49 -6.52
C GLU A 120 -12.13 9.93 -5.11
N ARG A 121 -12.29 8.61 -5.01
CA ARG A 121 -12.56 7.94 -3.72
C ARG A 121 -11.40 8.05 -2.73
N ILE A 122 -10.15 8.01 -3.22
CA ILE A 122 -8.94 8.23 -2.42
C ILE A 122 -8.87 9.69 -1.95
N HIS A 123 -9.15 10.66 -2.81
CA HIS A 123 -9.15 12.08 -2.46
C HIS A 123 -10.16 12.42 -1.35
N LEU A 124 -11.30 11.71 -1.27
CA LEU A 124 -12.25 11.87 -0.15
C LEU A 124 -11.64 11.53 1.23
N GLY A 125 -10.56 10.74 1.28
CA GLY A 125 -9.84 10.39 2.50
C GLY A 125 -8.51 11.15 2.69
N LEU A 126 -8.22 12.14 1.85
CA LEU A 126 -6.93 12.85 1.85
C LEU A 126 -6.65 13.54 3.20
N GLY A 127 -5.46 13.33 3.77
CA GLY A 127 -5.04 13.96 5.03
C GLY A 127 -5.68 13.39 6.29
N TYR A 128 -6.60 12.44 6.14
CA TYR A 128 -7.21 11.69 7.25
C TYR A 128 -6.87 10.20 7.16
N GLU A 129 -7.23 9.57 6.06
CA GLU A 129 -6.98 8.16 5.78
C GLU A 129 -5.68 7.96 5.04
N TYR A 130 -5.47 8.75 3.98
CA TYR A 130 -4.31 8.64 3.08
C TYR A 130 -3.35 9.81 3.26
N ASP A 131 -2.06 9.50 3.16
CA ASP A 131 -0.99 10.50 3.18
C ASP A 131 -1.02 11.35 1.90
N PRO A 132 -1.16 12.68 1.99
CA PRO A 132 -1.17 13.55 0.82
C PRO A 132 0.04 13.40 -0.10
N GLU A 133 1.24 13.21 0.45
CA GLU A 133 2.46 13.06 -0.37
C GLU A 133 2.43 11.76 -1.19
N VAL A 134 1.83 10.71 -0.64
CA VAL A 134 1.65 9.43 -1.34
C VAL A 134 0.60 9.56 -2.45
N VAL A 135 -0.51 10.27 -2.20
CA VAL A 135 -1.56 10.48 -3.20
C VAL A 135 -1.04 11.32 -4.36
N ASP A 136 -0.27 12.38 -4.09
CA ASP A 136 0.38 13.19 -5.13
C ASP A 136 1.36 12.35 -5.97
N ALA A 137 2.15 11.50 -5.31
CA ALA A 137 3.07 10.61 -6.00
C ALA A 137 2.34 9.55 -6.86
N LEU A 138 1.22 9.01 -6.39
CA LEU A 138 0.35 8.12 -7.18
C LEU A 138 -0.19 8.85 -8.42
N ALA A 139 -0.71 10.06 -8.27
CA ALA A 139 -1.24 10.85 -9.38
C ALA A 139 -0.17 11.10 -10.47
N LYS A 140 1.05 11.44 -10.06
CA LYS A 140 2.19 11.61 -10.97
C LYS A 140 2.53 10.32 -11.72
N VAL A 141 2.57 9.18 -11.03
CA VAL A 141 2.82 7.88 -11.68
C VAL A 141 1.76 7.55 -12.72
N LEU A 142 0.48 7.83 -12.43
CA LEU A 142 -0.61 7.61 -13.36
C LEU A 142 -0.53 8.53 -14.59
N GLU A 143 -0.10 9.78 -14.42
CA GLU A 143 0.18 10.69 -15.52
C GLU A 143 1.31 10.18 -16.42
N ASP A 144 2.43 9.75 -15.82
CA ASP A 144 3.58 9.21 -16.58
C ASP A 144 3.21 7.95 -17.37
N VAL A 145 2.36 7.08 -16.82
CA VAL A 145 1.80 5.91 -17.53
C VAL A 145 0.96 6.34 -18.73
N ARG A 146 0.08 7.34 -18.55
CA ARG A 146 -0.78 7.85 -19.64
C ARG A 146 0.02 8.47 -20.77
N VAL A 147 1.13 9.15 -20.47
CA VAL A 147 1.99 9.82 -21.45
C VAL A 147 3.07 8.88 -22.02
N GLY A 148 3.11 7.61 -21.59
CA GLY A 148 4.04 6.60 -22.10
C GLY A 148 5.50 6.83 -21.67
N ARG A 149 5.73 7.53 -20.55
CA ARG A 149 7.07 7.89 -20.05
C ARG A 149 7.75 6.82 -19.20
N VAL A 150 7.20 5.61 -19.17
CA VAL A 150 7.69 4.55 -18.28
C VAL A 150 8.70 3.67 -19.00
N GLU A 151 9.99 3.91 -18.75
CA GLU A 151 11.04 2.91 -18.98
C GLU A 151 11.13 2.00 -17.76
N GLU A 152 10.86 0.70 -17.93
CA GLU A 152 11.24 -0.31 -16.94
C GLU A 152 12.75 -0.51 -17.02
N GLN A 153 13.51 0.04 -16.07
CA GLN A 153 14.91 -0.36 -15.92
C GLN A 153 14.96 -1.75 -15.31
N PRO A 154 15.70 -2.70 -15.92
CA PRO A 154 15.77 -4.07 -15.41
C PRO A 154 16.43 -4.07 -14.03
N VAL A 155 15.88 -4.88 -13.13
CA VAL A 155 16.49 -5.16 -11.83
C VAL A 155 17.85 -5.83 -12.08
N PRO A 156 18.97 -5.30 -11.59
CA PRO A 156 20.25 -6.00 -11.68
C PRO A 156 20.15 -7.28 -10.84
N GLY A 157 20.41 -8.43 -11.47
CA GLY A 157 20.47 -9.74 -10.82
C GLY A 157 21.72 -9.95 -9.97
#